data_AF-A0AAE0UM38-F1
#
_entry.id   AF-A0AAE0UM38-F1
#
_cell.length_a   1.000
_cell.length_b   1.000
_cell.length_c   1.000
_cell.angle_alpha   90.00
_cell.angle_beta   90.00
_cell.angle_gamma   90.00
#
_symmetry.space_group_name_H-M   'P 1'
#
loop_
_entity.id
_entity.type
_entity.pdbx_description
1 polymer ?
#
loop_
_entity_poly.entity_id
_entity_poly.type
_entity_poly.pdbx_seq_one_letter_code
_entity_poly.pdbx_strand_id
1 'polypeptide(L)'
;MEKAFDRVPCGILWEVLWEYGARGPELSRKAKLSIYQSIYVPTLTYGHELWVMTERVRSRIQAAKMSFLRRVAGRSLRDRVRSSVTREELGVEPLLLHIERGQLRWLGHLFRMPPGRLPGEVFQACPTGKRPWGRPRIRWRDYVSRLAWERLGVPPEELEDVSGEREVWASLLRLLPPRPGSG
;
A
#
# COMPACT_ATOMS: atom_id res chain seq x y z
N MET A 1 0.06 -4.45 -15.27
CA MET A 1 0.57 -3.67 -14.11
C MET A 1 1.24 -4.52 -13.04
N GLU A 2 0.97 -5.85 -12.97
CA GLU A 2 1.78 -6.79 -12.16
C GLU A 2 3.30 -6.73 -12.47
N LYS A 3 3.64 -6.38 -13.72
CA LYS A 3 5.02 -6.23 -14.20
C LYS A 3 5.86 -5.13 -13.52
N ALA A 4 5.26 -4.16 -12.83
CA ALA A 4 6.03 -3.11 -12.13
C ALA A 4 6.66 -3.65 -10.83
N PHE A 5 5.97 -4.54 -10.12
CA PHE A 5 6.46 -5.16 -8.89
C PHE A 5 7.43 -6.32 -9.15
N ASP A 6 7.35 -6.94 -10.33
CA ASP A 6 8.31 -7.96 -10.78
C ASP A 6 9.61 -7.36 -11.34
N ARG A 7 9.65 -6.04 -11.59
CA ARG A 7 10.82 -5.31 -12.11
C ARG A 7 11.60 -4.52 -11.06
N VAL A 8 11.19 -4.55 -9.80
CA VAL A 8 12.10 -4.22 -8.70
C VAL A 8 12.56 -5.56 -8.14
N PRO A 9 13.68 -6.12 -8.64
CA PRO A 9 14.32 -7.18 -7.91
C PRO A 9 14.52 -6.63 -6.50
N CYS A 10 14.07 -7.39 -5.51
CA CYS A 10 14.43 -7.13 -4.12
C CYS A 10 15.95 -6.84 -4.00
N GLY A 11 16.76 -7.37 -4.92
CA GLY A 11 18.20 -7.11 -5.12
C GLY A 11 18.62 -5.66 -5.43
N ILE A 12 17.92 -4.88 -6.25
CA ILE A 12 18.39 -3.51 -6.63
C ILE A 12 18.10 -2.52 -5.50
N LEU A 13 16.90 -2.55 -4.92
CA LEU A 13 16.60 -1.80 -3.70
C LEU A 13 17.52 -2.22 -2.54
N TRP A 14 17.96 -3.48 -2.56
CA TRP A 14 18.89 -4.05 -1.59
C TRP A 14 20.33 -3.64 -1.84
N GLU A 15 20.80 -3.49 -3.07
CA GLU A 15 22.12 -2.91 -3.40
C GLU A 15 22.20 -1.46 -2.93
N VAL A 16 21.15 -0.69 -3.18
CA VAL A 16 21.06 0.70 -2.69
C VAL A 16 21.08 0.70 -1.15
N LEU A 17 20.27 -0.11 -0.47
CA LEU A 17 20.30 -0.20 1.00
C LEU A 17 21.59 -0.83 1.59
N TRP A 18 22.29 -1.65 0.79
CA TRP A 18 23.59 -2.23 1.10
C TRP A 18 24.69 -1.17 1.08
N GLU A 19 24.63 -0.25 0.12
CA GLU A 19 25.50 0.91 -0.01
C GLU A 19 25.23 1.96 1.09
N TYR A 20 23.96 2.16 1.49
CA TYR A 20 23.58 3.10 2.57
C TYR A 20 23.67 2.53 4.01
N GLY A 21 24.50 1.50 4.25
CA GLY A 21 24.94 1.16 5.62
C GLY A 21 23.94 0.41 6.50
N ALA A 22 22.90 -0.24 5.93
CA ALA A 22 21.91 -0.98 6.71
C ALA A 22 22.48 -2.18 7.52
N ARG A 23 23.72 -2.59 7.23
CA ARG A 23 24.46 -3.65 7.96
C ARG A 23 25.45 -3.12 9.01
N GLY A 24 25.75 -1.82 9.01
CA GLY A 24 26.72 -1.25 9.95
C GLY A 24 26.18 -1.29 11.39
N PRO A 25 27.01 -1.69 12.37
CA PRO A 25 26.68 -1.55 13.80
C PRO A 25 26.53 -0.08 14.22
N GLU A 26 26.94 0.87 13.38
CA GLU A 26 27.09 2.29 13.72
C GLU A 26 25.77 3.09 13.67
N LEU A 27 24.78 2.67 12.88
CA LEU A 27 23.53 3.42 12.77
C LEU A 27 22.54 3.04 13.87
N SER A 28 22.08 4.05 14.61
CA SER A 28 21.02 3.90 15.60
C SER A 28 19.73 3.33 14.99
N ARG A 29 18.93 2.61 15.79
CA ARG A 29 17.61 2.10 15.36
C ARG A 29 16.73 3.20 14.78
N LYS A 30 16.78 4.41 15.37
CA LYS A 30 16.04 5.59 14.92
C LYS A 30 16.45 6.03 13.51
N ALA A 31 17.75 6.04 13.21
CA ALA A 31 18.24 6.36 11.86
C ALA A 31 17.79 5.32 10.83
N LYS A 32 17.86 4.03 11.16
CA LYS A 32 17.39 2.95 10.28
C LYS A 32 15.88 3.02 9.99
N LEU A 33 15.08 3.40 10.99
CA LEU A 33 13.65 3.65 10.81
C LEU A 33 13.36 4.90 9.97
N SER A 34 14.18 5.96 10.09
CA SER A 34 14.07 7.13 9.22
C SER A 34 14.34 6.78 7.75
N ILE A 35 15.38 5.98 7.48
CA ILE A 35 15.66 5.45 6.13
C ILE A 35 14.50 4.60 5.61
N TYR A 36 13.92 3.76 6.48
CA TYR A 36 12.74 2.96 6.12
C TYR A 36 11.58 3.84 5.66
N GLN A 37 11.26 4.90 6.40
CA GLN A 37 10.14 5.78 6.09
C GLN A 37 10.38 6.66 4.86
N SER A 38 11.60 7.17 4.68
CA SER A 38 11.93 8.14 3.63
C SER A 38 12.28 7.50 2.29
N ILE A 39 12.95 6.34 2.30
CA ILE A 39 13.47 5.71 1.08
C ILE A 39 12.73 4.42 0.79
N TYR A 40 12.67 3.50 1.76
CA TYR A 40 12.15 2.16 1.53
C TYR A 40 10.65 2.14 1.25
N VAL A 41 9.86 2.83 2.07
CA VAL A 41 8.40 2.89 1.93
C VAL A 41 8.00 3.50 0.58
N PRO A 42 8.44 4.72 0.19
CA PRO A 42 8.06 5.31 -1.09
C PRO A 42 8.50 4.48 -2.29
N THR A 43 9.67 3.85 -2.23
CA THR A 43 10.16 3.00 -3.32
C THR A 43 9.31 1.73 -3.46
N LEU A 44 8.98 1.09 -2.33
CA LEU A 44 8.18 -0.13 -2.33
C LEU A 44 6.71 0.12 -2.67
N THR A 45 6.17 1.32 -2.36
CA THR A 45 4.77 1.68 -2.62
C THR A 45 4.59 2.56 -3.84
N TYR A 46 5.59 2.67 -4.71
CA TYR A 46 5.47 3.48 -5.91
C TYR A 46 4.30 3.01 -6.81
N GLY A 47 3.36 3.92 -7.10
CA GLY A 47 2.18 3.64 -7.92
C GLY A 47 1.13 2.74 -7.27
N HIS A 48 1.18 2.51 -5.96
CA HIS A 48 0.26 1.63 -5.24
C HIS A 48 -1.22 2.04 -5.34
N GLU A 49 -1.48 3.33 -5.61
CA GLU A 49 -2.81 3.91 -5.78
C GLU A 49 -3.64 3.18 -6.85
N LEU A 50 -2.98 2.62 -7.87
CA LEU A 50 -3.61 1.92 -9.00
C LEU A 50 -3.50 0.39 -8.91
N TRP A 51 -2.96 -0.16 -7.82
CA TRP A 51 -2.78 -1.60 -7.67
C TRP A 51 -4.08 -2.30 -7.29
N VAL A 52 -4.23 -3.55 -7.77
CA VAL A 52 -5.24 -4.48 -7.25
C VAL A 52 -4.55 -5.39 -6.23
N MET A 53 -4.95 -5.30 -4.96
CA MET A 53 -4.28 -6.01 -3.86
C MET A 53 -4.75 -7.46 -3.75
N THR A 54 -4.10 -8.35 -4.49
CA THR A 54 -4.25 -9.81 -4.34
C THR A 54 -3.52 -10.32 -3.10
N GLU A 55 -3.88 -11.50 -2.61
CA GLU A 55 -3.17 -12.15 -1.49
C GLU A 55 -1.68 -12.29 -1.75
N ARG A 56 -1.30 -12.69 -2.97
CA ARG A 56 0.11 -12.80 -3.37
C ARG A 56 0.87 -11.48 -3.22
N VAL A 57 0.27 -10.36 -3.63
CA VAL A 57 0.87 -9.03 -3.50
C VAL A 57 0.97 -8.62 -2.03
N ARG A 58 -0.10 -8.84 -1.24
CA ARG A 58 -0.12 -8.59 0.20
C ARG A 58 0.99 -9.35 0.92
N SER A 59 1.14 -10.65 0.66
CA SER A 59 2.19 -11.48 1.25
C SER A 59 3.59 -11.00 0.88
N ARG A 60 3.83 -10.62 -0.39
CA ARG A 60 5.15 -10.11 -0.82
C ARG A 60 5.50 -8.79 -0.13
N ILE A 61 4.55 -7.86 -0.01
CA ILE A 61 4.75 -6.58 0.69
C ILE A 61 5.06 -6.81 2.17
N GLN A 62 4.31 -7.70 2.82
CA GLN A 62 4.56 -8.07 4.21
C GLN A 62 5.94 -8.72 4.40
N ALA A 63 6.31 -9.66 3.52
CA ALA A 63 7.62 -10.31 3.56
C ALA A 63 8.76 -9.29 3.38
N ALA A 64 8.61 -8.38 2.41
CA ALA A 64 9.56 -7.30 2.16
C ALA A 64 9.71 -6.40 3.40
N LYS A 65 8.59 -5.87 3.94
CA LYS A 65 8.57 -5.09 5.18
C LYS A 65 9.28 -5.82 6.32
N MET A 66 8.91 -7.07 6.58
CA MET A 66 9.49 -7.86 7.68
C MET A 66 10.98 -8.15 7.47
N SER A 67 11.44 -8.28 6.23
CA SER A 67 12.86 -8.44 5.92
C SER A 67 13.68 -7.23 6.36
N PHE A 68 13.13 -6.02 6.21
CA PHE A 68 13.78 -4.79 6.67
C PHE A 68 13.70 -4.68 8.20
N LEU A 69 12.51 -4.82 8.77
CA LEU A 69 12.28 -4.64 10.21
C LEU A 69 13.11 -5.60 11.08
N ARG A 70 13.27 -6.87 10.66
CA ARG A 70 14.14 -7.81 11.39
C ARG A 70 15.58 -7.29 11.49
N ARG A 71 16.11 -6.69 10.43
CA ARG A 71 17.47 -6.14 10.43
C ARG A 71 17.60 -4.91 11.31
N VAL A 72 16.58 -4.04 11.32
CA VAL A 72 16.51 -2.91 12.27
C VAL A 72 16.57 -3.40 13.71
N ALA A 73 15.85 -4.49 14.01
CA ALA A 73 15.85 -5.12 15.32
C ALA A 73 17.11 -5.96 15.62
N GLY A 74 18.06 -6.09 14.68
CA GLY A 74 19.25 -6.93 14.83
C GLY A 74 18.96 -8.44 14.81
N ARG A 75 17.83 -8.86 14.26
CA ARG A 75 17.34 -10.25 14.24
C ARG A 75 17.64 -10.96 12.93
N SER A 76 17.91 -12.25 13.04
CA SER A 76 18.02 -13.20 11.95
C SER A 76 16.76 -14.07 11.84
N LEU A 77 16.63 -14.82 10.73
CA LEU A 77 15.60 -15.86 10.60
C LEU A 77 15.81 -17.03 11.57
N ARG A 78 17.06 -17.26 12.03
CA ARG A 78 17.40 -18.36 12.94
C ARG A 78 16.90 -18.13 14.35
N ASP A 79 16.68 -16.88 14.73
CA ASP A 79 16.21 -16.49 16.06
C ASP A 79 14.74 -16.90 16.29
N ARG A 80 14.01 -17.29 15.23
CA ARG A 80 12.62 -17.77 15.26
C ARG A 80 11.65 -16.84 16.01
N VAL A 81 11.99 -15.56 16.13
CA VAL A 81 11.14 -14.54 16.75
C VAL A 81 9.92 -14.30 15.86
N ARG A 82 8.73 -14.30 16.46
CA ARG A 82 7.47 -14.02 15.76
C ARG A 82 7.50 -12.63 15.14
N SER A 83 6.87 -12.50 13.96
CA SER A 83 6.81 -11.22 13.25
C SER A 83 6.07 -10.15 14.05
N SER A 84 5.04 -10.53 14.82
CA SER A 84 4.27 -9.62 15.67
C SER A 84 5.13 -8.92 16.72
N VAL A 85 5.98 -9.68 17.42
CA VAL A 85 6.93 -9.15 18.42
C VAL A 85 7.83 -8.07 17.83
N THR A 86 8.31 -8.27 16.59
CA THR A 86 9.17 -7.27 15.92
C THR A 86 8.38 -6.03 15.49
N ARG A 87 7.11 -6.18 15.14
CA ARG A 87 6.24 -5.04 14.77
C ARG A 87 5.88 -4.21 15.99
N GLU A 88 5.51 -4.86 17.08
CA GLU A 88 5.17 -4.24 18.36
C GLU A 88 6.38 -3.47 18.93
N GLU A 89 7.57 -4.09 18.95
CA GLU A 89 8.79 -3.44 19.43
C GLU A 89 9.15 -2.18 18.64
N LEU A 90 9.02 -2.21 17.31
CA LEU A 90 9.42 -1.09 16.46
C LEU A 90 8.32 -0.05 16.25
N GLY A 91 7.07 -0.35 16.63
CA GLY A 91 5.93 0.58 16.53
C GLY A 91 5.66 1.10 15.11
N VAL A 92 6.03 0.33 14.07
CA VAL A 92 5.94 0.79 12.67
C VAL A 92 4.57 0.48 12.07
N GLU A 93 3.89 1.53 11.59
CA GLU A 93 2.60 1.43 10.90
C GLU A 93 2.58 0.31 9.84
N PRO A 94 1.52 -0.52 9.78
CA PRO A 94 1.35 -1.51 8.73
C PRO A 94 1.40 -0.88 7.33
N LEU A 95 2.31 -1.37 6.48
CA LEU A 95 2.47 -0.82 5.13
C LEU A 95 1.21 -1.03 4.26
N LEU A 96 0.44 -2.09 4.54
CA LEU A 96 -0.86 -2.30 3.91
C LEU A 96 -1.85 -1.19 4.26
N LEU A 97 -1.81 -0.65 5.49
CA LEU A 97 -2.67 0.46 5.89
C LEU A 97 -2.31 1.73 5.11
N HIS A 98 -1.02 2.03 4.98
CA HIS A 98 -0.53 3.13 4.15
C HIS A 98 -1.03 3.01 2.69
N ILE A 99 -0.93 1.81 2.11
CA ILE A 99 -1.40 1.53 0.74
C ILE A 99 -2.92 1.72 0.61
N GLU A 100 -3.70 1.12 1.51
CA GLU A 100 -5.17 1.23 1.50
C GLU A 100 -5.63 2.69 1.64
N ARG A 101 -5.00 3.46 2.54
CA ARG A 101 -5.28 4.91 2.66
C ARG A 101 -4.95 5.67 1.38
N GLY A 102 -3.83 5.37 0.73
CA GLY A 102 -3.45 6.02 -0.52
C GLY A 102 -4.41 5.71 -1.67
N GLN A 103 -4.84 4.45 -1.79
CA GLN A 103 -5.84 4.03 -2.78
C GLN A 103 -7.19 4.73 -2.58
N LEU A 104 -7.67 4.80 -1.35
CA LEU A 104 -8.93 5.50 -1.04
C LEU A 104 -8.79 7.02 -1.17
N ARG A 105 -7.61 7.58 -0.87
CA ARG A 105 -7.33 9.00 -1.14
C ARG A 105 -7.40 9.31 -2.63
N TRP A 106 -6.82 8.45 -3.46
CA TRP A 106 -6.86 8.56 -4.92
C TRP A 106 -8.30 8.41 -5.44
N LEU A 107 -9.08 7.46 -4.91
CA LEU A 107 -10.50 7.32 -5.25
C LEU A 107 -11.28 8.62 -5.03
N GLY A 108 -11.16 9.22 -3.84
CA GLY A 108 -11.82 10.51 -3.58
C GLY A 108 -11.28 11.65 -4.44
N HIS A 109 -10.02 11.58 -4.89
CA HIS A 109 -9.50 12.55 -5.87
C HIS A 109 -10.16 12.38 -7.24
N LEU A 110 -10.42 11.14 -7.68
CA LEU A 110 -11.10 10.87 -8.96
C LEU A 110 -12.53 11.39 -8.98
N PHE A 111 -13.31 11.18 -7.91
CA PHE A 111 -14.68 11.69 -7.82
C PHE A 111 -14.75 13.22 -7.77
N ARG A 112 -13.78 13.88 -7.12
CA ARG A 112 -13.68 15.35 -7.06
C ARG A 112 -12.98 15.97 -8.28
N MET A 113 -12.59 15.18 -9.27
CA MET A 113 -11.85 15.67 -10.43
C MET A 113 -12.79 16.41 -11.38
N PRO A 114 -12.45 17.63 -11.84
CA PRO A 114 -13.29 18.33 -12.81
C PRO A 114 -13.32 17.59 -14.16
N PRO A 115 -14.40 17.73 -14.94
CA PRO A 115 -14.48 17.18 -16.29
C PRO A 115 -13.37 17.76 -17.19
N GLY A 116 -12.97 17.02 -18.23
CA GLY A 116 -11.85 17.40 -19.11
C GLY A 116 -10.50 16.81 -18.70
N ARG A 117 -10.42 16.10 -17.56
CA ARG A 117 -9.21 15.39 -17.13
C ARG A 117 -9.32 13.90 -17.42
N LEU A 118 -8.37 13.39 -18.21
CA LEU A 118 -8.32 11.99 -18.64
C LEU A 118 -8.47 10.95 -17.52
N PRO A 119 -7.81 11.05 -16.33
CA PRO A 119 -7.97 10.03 -15.30
C PRO A 119 -9.40 9.91 -14.77
N GLY A 120 -10.09 11.04 -14.58
CA GLY A 120 -11.49 11.07 -14.16
C GLY A 120 -12.42 10.53 -15.24
N GLU A 121 -12.21 10.94 -16.49
CA GLU A 121 -12.99 10.45 -17.64
C GLU A 121 -12.84 8.94 -17.84
N VAL A 122 -11.61 8.41 -17.77
CA VAL A 122 -11.34 6.97 -17.88
C VAL A 122 -11.95 6.20 -16.70
N PHE A 123 -11.98 6.79 -15.51
CA PHE A 123 -12.61 6.17 -14.34
C PHE A 123 -14.14 6.07 -14.48
N GLN A 124 -14.76 7.13 -15.02
CA GLN A 124 -16.21 7.18 -15.27
C GLN A 124 -16.64 6.41 -16.52
N ALA A 125 -15.71 6.14 -17.45
CA ALA A 125 -16.00 5.40 -18.65
C ALA A 125 -16.51 3.98 -18.34
N CYS A 126 -17.67 3.65 -18.90
CA CYS A 126 -18.26 2.31 -18.88
C CYS A 126 -18.11 1.65 -20.26
N PRO A 127 -16.93 1.10 -20.62
CA PRO A 127 -16.73 0.50 -21.93
C PRO A 127 -17.67 -0.70 -22.11
N THR A 128 -18.50 -0.64 -23.15
CA THR A 128 -19.46 -1.69 -23.50
C THR A 128 -18.74 -2.83 -24.23
N GLY A 129 -18.98 -4.09 -23.84
CA GLY A 129 -18.46 -5.27 -24.54
C GLY A 129 -17.96 -6.40 -23.64
N LYS A 130 -17.67 -7.56 -24.24
CA LYS A 130 -17.07 -8.71 -23.55
C LYS A 130 -15.56 -8.53 -23.44
N ARG A 131 -15.01 -8.83 -22.26
CA ARG A 131 -13.59 -8.69 -22.00
C ARG A 131 -12.80 -9.82 -22.67
N PRO A 132 -11.69 -9.53 -23.36
CA PRO A 132 -10.83 -10.55 -23.93
C PRO A 132 -10.26 -11.47 -22.84
N TRP A 133 -9.99 -12.73 -23.21
CA TRP A 133 -9.36 -13.71 -22.34
C TRP A 133 -7.96 -13.25 -21.90
N GLY A 134 -7.58 -13.53 -20.65
CA GLY A 134 -6.19 -13.36 -20.16
C GLY A 134 -5.89 -12.09 -19.36
N ARG A 135 -6.82 -11.13 -19.26
CA ARG A 135 -6.66 -9.97 -18.36
C ARG A 135 -7.17 -10.29 -16.94
N PRO A 136 -6.55 -9.76 -15.85
CA PRO A 136 -7.06 -9.94 -14.50
C PRO A 136 -8.57 -9.65 -14.40
N ARG A 137 -9.32 -10.60 -13.82
CA ARG A 137 -10.79 -10.55 -13.76
C ARG A 137 -11.29 -9.33 -13.00
N ILE A 138 -10.59 -8.93 -11.92
CA ILE A 138 -10.94 -7.82 -11.05
C ILE A 138 -10.47 -6.50 -11.65
N ARG A 139 -11.38 -5.52 -11.82
CA ARG A 139 -11.01 -4.14 -12.16
C ARG A 139 -10.54 -3.40 -10.90
N TRP A 140 -9.69 -2.39 -11.10
CA TRP A 140 -9.30 -1.51 -10.00
C TRP A 140 -10.50 -0.83 -9.35
N ARG A 141 -11.47 -0.36 -10.15
CA ARG A 141 -12.75 0.20 -9.66
C ARG A 141 -13.50 -0.79 -8.76
N ASP A 142 -13.75 -2.01 -9.25
CA ASP A 142 -14.42 -3.06 -8.47
C ASP A 142 -13.68 -3.34 -7.15
N TYR A 143 -12.35 -3.37 -7.18
CA TYR A 143 -11.51 -3.58 -6.01
C TYR A 143 -11.61 -2.43 -5.00
N VAL A 144 -11.47 -1.18 -5.45
CA VAL A 144 -11.42 -0.02 -4.55
C VAL A 144 -12.80 0.32 -3.98
N SER A 145 -13.89 0.08 -4.73
CA SER A 145 -15.25 0.19 -4.19
C SER A 145 -15.50 -0.84 -3.09
N ARG A 146 -15.08 -2.10 -3.30
CA ARG A 146 -15.14 -3.12 -2.24
C ARG A 146 -14.25 -2.74 -1.05
N LEU A 147 -13.07 -2.17 -1.29
CA LEU A 147 -12.20 -1.71 -0.23
C LEU A 147 -12.87 -0.61 0.61
N ALA A 148 -13.53 0.36 -0.03
CA ALA A 148 -14.25 1.42 0.66
C ALA A 148 -15.42 0.87 1.50
N TRP A 149 -16.18 -0.10 0.97
CA TRP A 149 -17.20 -0.82 1.74
C TRP A 149 -16.60 -1.53 2.95
N GLU A 150 -15.58 -2.38 2.76
CA GLU A 150 -14.96 -3.18 3.82
C GLU A 150 -14.31 -2.33 4.92
N ARG A 151 -13.80 -1.15 4.56
CA ARG A 151 -12.93 -0.36 5.44
C ARG A 151 -13.62 0.85 6.05
N LEU A 152 -14.52 1.47 5.30
CA LEU A 152 -15.22 2.69 5.69
C LEU A 152 -16.72 2.46 5.90
N GLY A 153 -17.26 1.30 5.48
CA GLY A 153 -18.70 1.03 5.53
C GLY A 153 -19.51 1.82 4.49
N VAL A 154 -18.85 2.40 3.48
CA VAL A 154 -19.52 3.26 2.48
C VAL A 154 -20.03 2.41 1.30
N PRO A 155 -21.34 2.38 1.04
CA PRO A 155 -21.96 1.75 -0.13
C PRO A 155 -21.38 2.25 -1.46
N PRO A 156 -21.19 1.39 -2.47
CA PRO A 156 -20.80 1.82 -3.82
C PRO A 156 -21.68 2.94 -4.38
N GLU A 157 -22.96 2.96 -4.00
CA GLU A 157 -23.96 3.94 -4.41
C GLU A 157 -23.71 5.32 -3.79
N GLU A 158 -23.20 5.37 -2.56
CA GLU A 158 -22.93 6.61 -1.80
C GLU A 158 -21.48 7.09 -1.95
N LEU A 159 -20.62 6.33 -2.63
CA LEU A 159 -19.20 6.64 -2.74
C LEU A 159 -18.93 8.01 -3.37
N GLU A 160 -19.71 8.38 -4.39
CA GLU A 160 -19.53 9.66 -5.07
C GLU A 160 -19.84 10.83 -4.13
N ASP A 161 -20.97 10.76 -3.44
CA ASP A 161 -21.42 11.80 -2.50
C ASP A 161 -20.45 11.95 -1.32
N VAL A 162 -20.17 10.84 -0.62
CA VAL A 162 -19.32 10.84 0.58
C VAL A 162 -17.88 11.22 0.27
N SER A 163 -17.36 10.80 -0.89
CA SER A 163 -16.00 11.18 -1.30
C SER A 163 -15.93 12.57 -1.93
N GLY A 164 -17.05 13.12 -2.42
CA GLY A 164 -17.21 14.51 -2.82
C GLY A 164 -16.95 15.47 -1.65
N GLU A 165 -17.42 15.09 -0.46
CA GLU A 165 -17.17 15.82 0.78
C GLU A 165 -15.72 15.62 1.28
N ARG A 166 -14.84 16.58 0.95
CA ARG A 166 -13.40 16.50 1.24
C ARG A 166 -13.09 16.26 2.71
N GLU A 167 -13.77 16.97 3.62
CA GLU A 167 -13.48 16.91 5.06
C GLU A 167 -13.97 15.60 5.69
N VAL A 168 -15.15 15.12 5.29
CA VAL A 168 -15.68 13.82 5.71
C VAL A 168 -14.75 12.70 5.23
N TRP A 169 -14.41 12.71 3.94
CA TRP A 169 -13.50 11.72 3.37
C TRP A 169 -12.12 11.74 4.04
N ALA A 170 -11.55 12.92 4.25
CA ALA A 170 -10.25 13.06 4.92
C ALA A 170 -10.29 12.53 6.36
N SER A 171 -11.38 12.77 7.09
CA SER A 171 -11.58 12.29 8.45
C SER A 171 -11.68 10.77 8.51
N LEU A 172 -12.47 10.16 7.62
CA LEU A 172 -12.57 8.70 7.48
C LEU A 172 -11.21 8.05 7.22
N LEU A 173 -10.38 8.63 6.34
CA LEU A 173 -9.05 8.10 6.04
C LEU A 173 -8.04 8.28 7.19
N ARG A 174 -8.13 9.38 7.94
CA ARG A 174 -7.28 9.63 9.12
C ARG A 174 -7.58 8.63 10.24
N LEU A 175 -8.85 8.30 10.43
CA LEU A 175 -9.32 7.39 11.49
C LEU A 175 -9.24 5.91 11.10
N LEU A 176 -8.79 5.58 9.89
CA LEU A 176 -8.76 4.20 9.41
C LEU A 176 -7.80 3.32 10.25
N PRO A 177 -8.31 2.29 10.96
CA PRO A 177 -7.51 1.44 11.82
C PRO A 177 -6.77 0.36 11.01
N PRO A 178 -5.64 -0.18 11.49
CA PRO A 178 -4.99 -1.34 10.87
C PRO A 178 -5.92 -2.58 10.87
N ARG A 179 -5.79 -3.46 9.88
CA ARG A 179 -6.60 -4.69 9.83
C ARG A 179 -6.22 -5.64 10.99
N PRO A 180 -7.19 -6.36 11.60
CA PRO A 180 -6.88 -7.40 12.58
C PRO A 180 -6.00 -8.49 11.94
N GLY A 181 -4.94 -8.92 12.63
CA GLY A 181 -3.95 -9.87 12.09
C GLY A 181 -2.85 -9.26 11.21
N SER A 182 -2.87 -7.93 10.98
CA SER A 182 -1.72 -7.19 10.43
C SER A 182 -0.72 -6.74 11.50
N GLY A 183 -1.03 -7.00 12.77
CA GLY A 183 -0.17 -6.88 13.96
C GLY A 183 0.90 -7.95 14.04
#